data_AF-A0AAD2U5U3-F1
#
_entry.id   AF-A0AAD2U5U3-F1
#
_cell.length_a   1.000
_cell.length_b   1.000
_cell.length_c   1.000
_cell.angle_alpha   90.00
_cell.angle_beta   90.00
_cell.angle_gamma   90.00
#
_symmetry.space_group_name_H-M   'P 1'
#
loop_
_entity.id
_entity.type
_entity.pdbx_description
1 polymer ?
#
loop_
_entity_poly.entity_id
_entity_poly.type
_entity_poly.pdbx_seq_one_letter_code
_entity_poly.pdbx_strand_id
1 'polypeptide(L)'
;MSLDATIWAWKTRQKQKAGGALKPLKKLVLLSLADRAGETHECYPSIARLVDDTEMDRKTVLKIIEELIEDGFIIDTGKREGKTKQVKVYLLIGVKGRETVPTTVHFDTGNDDLNSTNNGTVPTTEQFQQFHETVPTIPSNSPNVGTRNLPKNLSDESKNKKTWLSLKKLGEEIRLATDQETYEQIKNATWFDRELRAFELYNAEKNLCDELMHYHFVDWLINACGKYQAREQTSFRNSTTRVLVPQGESNQLSDKQIHTFAQKLSQHPEFASQFAAAGESYDQLAARIAVKLSDPDQARQWEPYLKQVGFKGSLQGAA
;
A
#
# COMPACT_ATOMS: atom_id res chain seq x y z
N MET A 1 -24.97 -5.54 12.27
CA MET A 1 -24.35 -6.32 11.19
C MET A 1 -23.46 -7.37 11.83
N SER A 2 -23.75 -8.65 11.61
CA SER A 2 -23.00 -9.76 12.20
C SER A 2 -21.82 -10.16 11.32
N LEU A 3 -20.59 -9.97 11.82
CA LEU A 3 -19.38 -10.36 11.09
C LEU A 3 -19.35 -11.88 10.82
N ASP A 4 -19.78 -12.67 11.80
CA ASP A 4 -19.80 -14.13 11.70
C ASP A 4 -20.77 -14.60 10.61
N ALA A 5 -21.93 -13.93 10.47
CA ALA A 5 -22.88 -14.21 9.40
C ALA A 5 -22.28 -13.90 8.01
N THR A 6 -21.61 -12.77 7.84
CA THR A 6 -20.97 -12.41 6.56
C THR A 6 -19.84 -13.37 6.20
N ILE A 7 -18.99 -13.75 7.17
CA ILE A 7 -17.93 -14.75 6.96
C ILE A 7 -18.53 -16.12 6.59
N TRP A 8 -19.57 -16.55 7.30
CA TRP A 8 -20.30 -17.77 6.99
C TRP A 8 -20.83 -17.73 5.55
N ALA A 9 -21.51 -16.65 5.18
CA ALA A 9 -22.06 -16.47 3.85
C ALA A 9 -20.96 -16.56 2.78
N TRP A 10 -19.76 -16.01 2.99
CA TRP A 10 -18.60 -16.16 2.09
C TRP A 10 -18.05 -17.59 2.00
N LYS A 11 -18.05 -18.34 3.10
CA LYS A 11 -17.59 -19.74 3.13
C LYS A 11 -18.60 -20.69 2.47
N THR A 12 -19.89 -20.42 2.62
CA THR A 12 -20.96 -21.25 2.06
C THR A 12 -20.85 -21.45 0.55
N ARG A 13 -20.93 -22.70 0.09
CA ARG A 13 -20.90 -23.06 -1.33
C ARG A 13 -22.29 -23.53 -1.76
N GLN A 14 -22.87 -22.81 -2.71
CA GLN A 14 -24.20 -23.12 -3.24
C GLN A 14 -24.11 -24.12 -4.40
N LYS A 15 -25.08 -25.04 -4.46
CA LYS A 15 -25.21 -26.00 -5.55
C LYS A 15 -25.89 -25.34 -6.74
N GLN A 16 -25.51 -25.75 -7.97
CA GLN A 16 -26.26 -25.34 -9.16
C GLN A 16 -27.42 -26.31 -9.34
N LYS A 17 -28.64 -25.80 -9.42
CA LYS A 17 -29.84 -26.56 -9.76
C LYS A 17 -30.21 -26.28 -11.22
N ALA A 18 -30.57 -27.32 -11.98
CA ALA A 18 -31.05 -27.13 -13.34
C ALA A 18 -32.34 -26.28 -13.32
N GLY A 19 -32.38 -25.18 -14.09
CA GLY A 19 -33.49 -24.22 -14.07
C GLY A 19 -33.54 -23.28 -12.85
N GLY A 20 -32.60 -23.41 -11.91
CA GLY A 20 -32.48 -22.54 -10.73
C GLY A 20 -31.72 -21.25 -11.00
N ALA A 21 -31.63 -20.40 -9.97
CA ALA A 21 -30.85 -19.18 -10.02
C ALA A 21 -29.33 -19.45 -10.08
N LEU A 22 -28.59 -18.55 -10.73
CA LEU A 22 -27.13 -18.65 -10.86
C LEU A 22 -26.44 -18.56 -9.49
N LYS A 23 -25.39 -19.38 -9.25
CA LYS A 23 -24.63 -19.37 -7.99
C LYS A 23 -24.16 -17.96 -7.55
N PRO A 24 -23.61 -17.10 -8.43
CA PRO A 24 -23.17 -15.78 -8.01
C PRO A 24 -24.33 -14.90 -7.52
N LEU A 25 -25.51 -15.04 -8.13
CA LEU A 25 -26.69 -14.26 -7.75
C LEU A 25 -27.24 -14.72 -6.40
N LYS A 26 -27.35 -16.04 -6.22
CA LYS A 26 -27.70 -16.64 -4.92
C LYS A 26 -26.73 -16.21 -3.82
N LYS A 27 -25.43 -16.14 -4.13
CA LYS A 27 -24.38 -15.72 -3.20
C LYS A 27 -24.56 -14.27 -2.80
N LEU A 28 -24.85 -13.39 -3.76
CA LEU A 28 -25.03 -11.97 -3.53
C LEU A 28 -26.25 -11.69 -2.64
N VAL A 29 -27.39 -12.36 -2.90
CA VAL A 29 -28.58 -12.24 -2.05
C VAL A 29 -28.30 -12.76 -0.64
N LEU A 30 -27.60 -13.89 -0.51
CA LEU A 30 -27.23 -14.44 0.80
C LEU A 30 -26.30 -13.48 1.58
N LEU A 31 -25.35 -12.84 0.91
CA LEU A 31 -24.48 -11.83 1.51
C LEU A 31 -25.27 -10.60 1.97
N SER A 32 -26.23 -10.13 1.18
CA SER A 32 -27.10 -9.00 1.55
C SER A 32 -27.98 -9.30 2.77
N LEU A 33 -28.43 -10.55 2.92
CA LEU A 33 -29.12 -11.04 4.12
C LEU A 33 -28.17 -11.10 5.33
N ALA A 34 -26.97 -11.66 5.14
CA ALA A 34 -25.98 -11.82 6.20
C ALA A 34 -25.45 -10.50 6.76
N ASP A 35 -25.23 -9.50 5.91
CA ASP A 35 -24.83 -8.15 6.30
C ASP A 35 -25.82 -7.54 7.32
N ARG A 36 -27.11 -7.85 7.16
CA ARG A 36 -28.21 -7.38 8.01
C ARG A 36 -28.58 -8.32 9.14
N ALA A 37 -27.90 -9.45 9.28
CA ALA A 37 -28.14 -10.35 10.39
C ALA A 37 -27.69 -9.69 11.70
N GLY A 38 -28.53 -9.82 12.72
CA GLY A 38 -28.20 -9.47 14.09
C GLY A 38 -27.35 -10.53 14.80
N GLU A 39 -27.15 -10.36 16.10
CA GLU A 39 -26.45 -11.33 16.95
C GLU A 39 -27.17 -12.68 17.03
N THR A 40 -28.51 -12.66 16.93
CA THR A 40 -29.37 -13.86 16.88
C THR A 40 -29.36 -14.57 15.53
N HIS A 41 -28.55 -14.09 14.56
CA HIS A 41 -28.53 -14.57 13.19
C HIS A 41 -29.86 -14.41 12.44
N GLU A 42 -30.79 -13.60 12.98
CA GLU A 42 -32.03 -13.20 12.32
C GLU A 42 -31.81 -11.91 11.50
N CYS A 43 -32.49 -11.81 10.35
CA CYS A 43 -32.50 -10.63 9.49
C CYS A 43 -33.91 -10.38 8.94
N TYR A 44 -34.27 -9.12 8.69
CA TYR A 44 -35.59 -8.75 8.17
C TYR A 44 -35.53 -7.66 7.09
N PRO A 45 -34.71 -7.82 6.03
CA PRO A 45 -34.72 -6.85 4.94
C PRO A 45 -36.02 -6.93 4.14
N SER A 46 -36.55 -5.78 3.73
CA SER A 46 -37.65 -5.74 2.77
C SER A 46 -37.19 -6.23 1.40
N ILE A 47 -38.12 -6.74 0.58
CA ILE A 47 -37.78 -7.17 -0.78
C ILE A 47 -37.27 -6.00 -1.62
N ALA A 48 -37.85 -4.80 -1.45
CA ALA A 48 -37.37 -3.60 -2.12
C ALA A 48 -35.90 -3.31 -1.76
N ARG A 49 -35.54 -3.49 -0.48
CA ARG A 49 -34.15 -3.31 -0.06
C ARG A 49 -33.19 -4.30 -0.70
N LEU A 50 -33.58 -5.57 -0.78
CA LEU A 50 -32.78 -6.59 -1.45
C LEU A 50 -32.64 -6.33 -2.95
N VAL A 51 -33.69 -5.82 -3.60
CA VAL A 51 -33.64 -5.36 -4.99
C VAL A 51 -32.61 -4.24 -5.14
N ASP A 52 -32.64 -3.23 -4.27
CA ASP A 52 -31.70 -2.11 -4.32
C ASP A 52 -30.24 -2.56 -4.10
N ASP A 53 -29.99 -3.46 -3.15
CA ASP A 53 -28.63 -3.91 -2.84
C ASP A 53 -28.04 -4.83 -3.92
N THR A 54 -28.89 -5.57 -4.63
CA THR A 54 -28.45 -6.59 -5.59
C THR A 54 -28.62 -6.18 -7.04
N GLU A 55 -29.33 -5.07 -7.28
CA GLU A 55 -29.72 -4.56 -8.61
C GLU A 55 -30.47 -5.60 -9.46
N MET A 56 -31.12 -6.58 -8.81
CA MET A 56 -31.87 -7.65 -9.49
C MET A 56 -33.36 -7.36 -9.54
N ASP A 57 -34.05 -7.89 -10.55
CA ASP A 57 -35.51 -7.87 -10.60
C ASP A 57 -36.14 -8.49 -9.35
N ARG A 58 -37.23 -7.88 -8.89
CA ARG A 58 -38.01 -8.33 -7.72
C ARG A 58 -38.38 -9.82 -7.78
N LYS A 59 -38.77 -10.32 -8.96
CA LYS A 59 -39.13 -11.74 -9.17
C LYS A 59 -37.92 -12.65 -9.00
N THR A 60 -36.75 -12.21 -9.45
CA THR A 60 -35.49 -12.94 -9.33
C THR A 60 -35.04 -13.03 -7.87
N VAL A 61 -35.12 -11.92 -7.13
CA VAL A 61 -34.83 -11.90 -5.68
C VAL A 61 -35.73 -12.87 -4.93
N LEU A 62 -37.04 -12.85 -5.20
CA LEU A 62 -37.99 -13.77 -4.56
C LEU A 62 -37.68 -15.24 -4.87
N LYS A 63 -37.43 -15.57 -6.14
CA LYS A 63 -37.03 -16.92 -6.56
C LYS A 63 -35.76 -17.37 -5.84
N ILE A 64 -34.75 -16.49 -5.72
CA ILE A 64 -33.50 -16.81 -5.02
C ILE A 64 -33.76 -17.07 -3.53
N ILE A 65 -34.59 -16.28 -2.86
CA ILE A 65 -34.95 -16.49 -1.45
C ILE A 65 -35.62 -17.86 -1.27
N GLU A 66 -36.57 -18.21 -2.14
CA GLU A 66 -37.21 -19.54 -2.12
C GLU A 66 -36.17 -20.65 -2.27
N GLU A 67 -35.25 -20.54 -3.24
CA GLU A 67 -34.18 -21.52 -3.43
C GLU A 67 -33.21 -21.57 -2.23
N LEU A 68 -32.93 -20.45 -1.55
CA LEU A 68 -32.09 -20.45 -0.34
C LEU A 68 -32.78 -21.10 0.87
N ILE A 69 -34.12 -21.04 0.93
CA ILE A 69 -34.92 -21.77 1.92
C ILE A 69 -34.90 -23.27 1.59
N GLU A 70 -35.14 -23.64 0.33
CA GLU A 70 -35.06 -25.03 -0.13
C GLU A 70 -33.68 -25.65 0.10
N ASP A 71 -32.61 -24.88 -0.16
CA ASP A 71 -31.23 -25.31 0.03
C ASP A 71 -30.82 -25.37 1.53
N GLY A 72 -31.69 -24.93 2.45
CA GLY A 72 -31.46 -24.98 3.90
C GLY A 72 -30.45 -23.95 4.41
N PHE A 73 -30.24 -22.84 3.70
CA PHE A 73 -29.35 -21.77 4.15
C PHE A 73 -30.07 -20.75 5.04
N ILE A 74 -31.37 -20.58 4.84
CA ILE A 74 -32.21 -19.66 5.61
C ILE A 74 -33.58 -20.27 5.93
N ILE A 75 -34.25 -19.81 6.98
CA ILE A 75 -35.63 -20.21 7.34
C ILE A 75 -36.49 -18.97 7.55
N ASP A 76 -37.71 -18.96 7.00
CA ASP A 76 -38.74 -17.98 7.38
C ASP A 76 -39.24 -18.32 8.78
N THR A 77 -38.94 -17.46 9.76
CA THR A 77 -39.29 -17.69 11.18
C THR A 77 -40.80 -17.55 11.45
N GLY A 78 -41.60 -17.15 10.46
CA GLY A 78 -43.01 -16.83 10.60
C GLY A 78 -43.28 -15.44 11.22
N LYS A 79 -42.27 -14.83 11.86
CA LYS A 79 -42.37 -13.47 12.41
C LYS A 79 -42.43 -12.43 11.29
N ARG A 80 -43.11 -11.32 11.56
CA ARG A 80 -43.22 -10.19 10.64
C ARG A 80 -42.89 -8.88 11.35
N GLU A 81 -41.97 -8.12 10.78
CA GLU A 81 -41.42 -6.90 11.36
C GLU A 81 -41.74 -5.64 10.54
N GLY A 82 -41.45 -4.49 11.13
CA GLY A 82 -41.62 -3.16 10.53
C GLY A 82 -42.97 -2.49 10.84
N LYS A 83 -43.11 -1.21 10.44
CA LYS A 83 -44.30 -0.39 10.75
C LYS A 83 -45.62 -1.01 10.29
N THR A 84 -45.63 -1.68 9.14
CA THR A 84 -46.80 -2.35 8.57
C THR A 84 -46.92 -3.82 8.95
N LYS A 85 -45.96 -4.39 9.70
CA LYS A 85 -45.87 -5.82 10.05
C LYS A 85 -45.96 -6.77 8.85
N GLN A 86 -45.35 -6.40 7.73
CA GLN A 86 -45.37 -7.20 6.50
C GLN A 86 -44.00 -7.80 6.15
N VAL A 87 -42.91 -7.35 6.77
CA VAL A 87 -41.56 -7.77 6.38
C VAL A 87 -41.22 -9.10 7.04
N LYS A 88 -40.90 -10.12 6.23
CA LYS A 88 -40.54 -11.46 6.73
C LYS A 88 -39.21 -11.42 7.47
N VAL A 89 -39.13 -12.13 8.59
CA VAL A 89 -37.89 -12.34 9.35
C VAL A 89 -37.30 -13.70 9.01
N TYR A 90 -36.08 -13.70 8.49
CA TYR A 90 -35.33 -14.90 8.12
C TYR A 90 -34.21 -15.19 9.12
N LEU A 91 -34.04 -16.45 9.50
CA LEU A 91 -32.92 -16.95 10.31
C LEU A 91 -31.87 -17.59 9.39
N LEU A 92 -30.59 -17.22 9.55
CA LEU A 92 -29.48 -17.83 8.81
C LEU A 92 -29.01 -19.12 9.52
N ILE A 93 -29.06 -20.26 8.83
CA ILE A 93 -28.69 -21.55 9.41
C ILE A 93 -27.19 -21.81 9.26
N GLY A 94 -26.53 -22.20 10.35
CA GLY A 94 -25.13 -22.66 10.32
C GLY A 94 -24.10 -21.54 10.53
N VAL A 95 -24.56 -20.33 10.84
CA VAL A 95 -23.70 -19.28 11.39
C VAL A 95 -23.25 -19.72 12.79
N LYS A 96 -21.94 -19.87 12.99
CA LYS A 96 -21.35 -20.13 14.31
C LYS A 96 -20.97 -18.80 14.94
N GLY A 97 -21.85 -18.24 15.75
CA GLY A 97 -21.55 -17.04 16.53
C GLY A 97 -20.57 -17.32 17.65
N ARG A 98 -19.79 -16.31 18.05
CA ARG A 98 -18.87 -16.37 19.21
C ARG A 98 -19.60 -16.61 20.55
N GLU A 99 -20.90 -16.33 20.59
CA GLU A 99 -21.75 -16.39 21.79
C GLU A 99 -22.51 -17.74 21.94
N THR A 100 -22.35 -18.70 21.03
CA THR A 100 -23.19 -19.91 21.04
C THR A 100 -22.56 -21.08 21.79
N VAL A 101 -22.89 -21.17 23.07
CA VAL A 101 -23.19 -22.45 23.73
C VAL A 101 -24.36 -23.07 22.94
N PRO A 102 -24.36 -24.39 22.62
CA PRO A 102 -25.38 -24.96 21.77
C PRO A 102 -26.72 -25.00 22.51
N THR A 103 -27.61 -24.05 22.20
CA THR A 103 -29.03 -24.17 22.53
C THR A 103 -29.61 -25.22 21.60
N THR A 104 -29.83 -26.40 22.16
CA THR A 104 -30.61 -27.51 21.61
C THR A 104 -31.94 -27.02 21.07
N VAL A 105 -32.11 -27.13 19.76
CA VAL A 105 -33.42 -27.03 19.11
C VAL A 105 -34.21 -28.26 19.54
N HIS A 106 -35.24 -28.05 20.38
CA HIS A 106 -36.29 -29.03 20.59
C HIS A 106 -37.10 -29.14 19.29
N PHE A 107 -36.94 -30.26 18.60
CA PHE A 107 -37.97 -30.82 17.74
C PHE A 107 -38.34 -32.16 18.36
N ASP A 108 -39.61 -32.33 18.73
CA ASP A 108 -40.46 -33.38 18.14
C ASP A 108 -41.86 -33.36 18.75
N THR A 109 -42.85 -33.23 17.87
CA THR A 109 -44.20 -33.76 18.07
C THR A 109 -44.54 -34.59 16.84
N GLY A 110 -44.84 -35.88 17.04
CA GLY A 110 -45.72 -36.65 16.16
C GLY A 110 -45.08 -37.77 15.34
N ASN A 111 -45.11 -38.98 15.93
CA ASN A 111 -45.26 -40.33 15.36
C ASN A 111 -45.11 -40.52 13.83
N ASP A 112 -44.27 -41.48 13.45
CA ASP A 112 -44.75 -42.72 12.80
C ASP A 112 -43.71 -43.84 12.93
N ASP A 113 -44.25 -45.04 13.19
CA ASP A 113 -43.55 -46.31 13.45
C ASP A 113 -42.63 -46.75 12.32
N LEU A 114 -41.48 -47.37 12.67
CA LEU A 114 -41.07 -48.73 12.25
C LEU A 114 -39.62 -49.05 12.68
N ASN A 115 -39.52 -49.97 13.66
CA ASN A 115 -38.49 -50.99 13.91
C ASN A 115 -37.04 -50.76 13.45
N SER A 116 -36.11 -50.63 14.42
CA SER A 116 -34.95 -51.55 14.52
C SER A 116 -34.24 -51.46 15.88
N THR A 117 -33.57 -52.54 16.22
CA THR A 117 -33.27 -53.06 17.55
C THR A 117 -32.02 -52.47 18.20
N ASN A 118 -32.18 -52.14 19.48
CA ASN A 118 -31.25 -52.12 20.62
C ASN A 118 -29.76 -52.44 20.35
N ASN A 119 -28.89 -51.49 20.72
CA ASN A 119 -27.84 -51.71 21.74
C ASN A 119 -27.27 -50.35 22.19
N GLY A 120 -27.47 -50.04 23.47
CA GLY A 120 -26.91 -48.86 24.11
C GLY A 120 -25.48 -49.06 24.59
N THR A 121 -24.73 -47.95 24.68
CA THR A 121 -23.88 -47.53 25.81
C THR A 121 -23.20 -46.21 25.43
N VAL A 122 -23.32 -45.21 26.30
CA VAL A 122 -22.62 -43.90 26.33
C VAL A 122 -22.26 -43.68 27.82
N PRO A 123 -21.26 -42.85 28.25
CA PRO A 123 -20.23 -42.07 27.56
C PRO A 123 -18.79 -42.37 28.07
N THR A 124 -17.74 -41.75 27.52
CA THR A 124 -16.64 -41.13 28.30
C THR A 124 -15.83 -40.17 27.42
N THR A 125 -15.63 -38.98 27.98
CA THR A 125 -14.83 -37.83 27.56
C THR A 125 -13.33 -38.15 27.46
N GLU A 126 -12.64 -37.67 26.41
CA GLU A 126 -11.45 -36.79 26.51
C GLU A 126 -10.52 -36.80 25.28
N GLN A 127 -10.00 -35.58 25.03
CA GLN A 127 -8.67 -35.23 24.50
C GLN A 127 -8.40 -35.15 22.99
N PHE A 128 -8.17 -33.89 22.60
CA PHE A 128 -7.33 -33.38 21.52
C PHE A 128 -6.09 -34.23 21.24
N GLN A 129 -5.83 -34.54 19.97
CA GLN A 129 -4.47 -34.60 19.42
C GLN A 129 -4.42 -34.11 17.96
N GLN A 130 -3.36 -33.37 17.68
CA GLN A 130 -2.98 -32.73 16.43
C GLN A 130 -2.89 -33.73 15.27
N PHE A 131 -3.46 -33.39 14.12
CA PHE A 131 -3.07 -34.01 12.86
C PHE A 131 -1.95 -33.18 12.21
N HIS A 132 -0.87 -33.87 11.90
CA HIS A 132 0.29 -33.42 11.16
C HIS A 132 -0.12 -33.07 9.72
N GLU A 133 0.50 -32.01 9.20
CA GLU A 133 0.37 -31.57 7.82
C GLU A 133 0.64 -32.71 6.84
N THR A 134 -0.27 -32.90 5.89
CA THR A 134 0.05 -33.52 4.61
C THR A 134 -0.22 -32.51 3.51
N VAL A 135 0.87 -32.01 2.92
CA VAL A 135 0.86 -31.13 1.73
C VAL A 135 0.18 -31.89 0.58
N PRO A 136 -0.91 -31.37 -0.02
CA PRO A 136 -1.46 -31.97 -1.22
C PRO A 136 -0.54 -31.71 -2.41
N THR A 137 -0.01 -32.77 -3.02
CA THR A 137 0.71 -32.72 -4.29
C THR A 137 -0.30 -32.37 -5.40
N ILE A 138 -0.15 -31.19 -6.01
CA ILE A 138 -1.04 -30.70 -7.07
C ILE A 138 -0.54 -31.24 -8.42
N PRO A 139 -1.38 -31.90 -9.24
CA PRO A 139 -1.02 -32.20 -10.63
C PRO A 139 -0.95 -30.91 -11.45
N SER A 140 0.15 -30.71 -12.17
CA SER A 140 0.27 -29.67 -13.21
C SER A 140 -0.66 -29.99 -14.38
N ASN A 141 -1.89 -29.49 -14.32
CA ASN A 141 -2.65 -29.01 -15.48
C ASN A 141 -4.00 -28.44 -15.01
N SER A 142 -4.08 -27.12 -14.91
CA SER A 142 -5.36 -26.40 -14.83
C SER A 142 -5.31 -25.20 -15.78
N PRO A 143 -6.36 -24.92 -16.58
CA PRO A 143 -6.34 -23.82 -17.53
C PRO A 143 -6.42 -22.47 -16.81
N ASN A 144 -5.58 -21.52 -17.22
CA ASN A 144 -5.60 -20.12 -16.82
C ASN A 144 -6.96 -19.47 -17.14
N VAL A 145 -7.83 -19.31 -16.14
CA VAL A 145 -8.96 -18.37 -16.22
C VAL A 145 -8.79 -17.34 -15.10
N GLY A 146 -7.95 -16.35 -15.38
CA GLY A 146 -7.88 -15.11 -14.61
C GLY A 146 -9.02 -14.19 -15.03
N THR A 147 -10.07 -14.11 -14.23
CA THR A 147 -11.09 -13.06 -14.36
C THR A 147 -10.86 -11.98 -13.32
N ARG A 148 -10.14 -10.94 -13.77
CA ARG A 148 -10.36 -9.50 -13.56
C ARG A 148 -11.59 -9.15 -12.70
N ASN A 149 -11.36 -8.34 -11.66
CA ASN A 149 -12.25 -7.21 -11.34
C ASN A 149 -11.39 -6.03 -10.88
N LEU A 150 -11.37 -4.97 -11.70
CA LEU A 150 -10.92 -3.61 -11.36
C LEU A 150 -12.01 -2.94 -10.52
N PRO A 151 -11.70 -2.15 -9.48
CA PRO A 151 -12.58 -1.08 -9.05
C PRO A 151 -12.23 0.21 -9.79
N LYS A 152 -13.21 0.70 -10.55
CA LYS A 152 -13.28 2.04 -11.13
C LYS A 152 -13.25 3.07 -9.99
N ASN A 153 -12.52 4.18 -10.21
CA ASN A 153 -12.39 5.34 -9.33
C ASN A 153 -13.65 5.69 -8.51
N LEU A 154 -13.49 5.76 -7.19
CA LEU A 154 -14.24 6.66 -6.32
C LEU A 154 -13.25 7.26 -5.32
N SER A 155 -12.96 8.55 -5.51
CA SER A 155 -12.58 9.46 -4.43
C SER A 155 -13.73 9.45 -3.46
N ASP A 156 -13.49 9.00 -2.23
CA ASP A 156 -13.85 9.75 -1.02
C ASP A 156 -13.34 9.00 0.21
N GLU A 157 -12.77 9.79 1.11
CA GLU A 157 -12.03 9.42 2.31
C GLU A 157 -12.84 8.52 3.25
N SER A 158 -12.67 7.20 3.14
CA SER A 158 -13.22 6.26 4.13
C SER A 158 -12.16 5.94 5.20
N LYS A 159 -12.34 6.51 6.40
CA LYS A 159 -11.52 6.32 7.61
C LYS A 159 -11.56 4.88 8.20
N ASN A 160 -11.80 3.84 7.41
CA ASN A 160 -11.70 2.45 7.89
C ASN A 160 -11.63 1.40 6.76
N LYS A 161 -10.83 1.66 5.71
CA LYS A 161 -10.33 0.53 4.91
C LYS A 161 -9.23 -0.13 5.73
N LYS A 162 -9.19 -1.47 5.73
CA LYS A 162 -8.05 -2.25 6.22
C LYS A 162 -6.89 -1.95 5.27
N THR A 163 -6.28 -0.78 5.42
CA THR A 163 -5.12 -0.35 4.66
C THR A 163 -4.06 -1.42 4.89
N TRP A 164 -3.46 -1.92 3.82
CA TRP A 164 -2.35 -2.87 3.92
C TRP A 164 -1.28 -2.33 4.89
N LEU A 165 -1.16 -1.00 4.99
CA LEU A 165 -0.24 -0.29 5.87
C LEU A 165 -0.74 -0.22 7.33
N SER A 166 -0.06 -0.95 8.23
CA SER A 166 -0.19 -0.75 9.67
C SER A 166 1.01 0.05 10.20
N LEU A 167 0.78 1.28 10.64
CA LEU A 167 1.86 2.14 11.17
C LEU A 167 2.61 1.54 12.36
N LYS A 168 1.92 0.72 13.18
CA LYS A 168 2.58 0.00 14.30
C LYS A 168 3.59 -1.02 13.77
N LYS A 169 3.17 -1.88 12.85
CA LYS A 169 4.05 -2.89 12.23
C LYS A 169 5.17 -2.22 11.44
N LEU A 170 4.85 -1.21 10.65
CA LEU A 170 5.85 -0.44 9.90
C LEU A 170 6.91 0.15 10.84
N GLY A 171 6.51 0.72 11.98
CA GLY A 171 7.44 1.29 12.93
C GLY A 171 8.35 0.25 13.59
N GLU A 172 7.84 -0.94 13.86
CA GLU A 172 8.63 -2.07 14.37
C GLU A 172 9.66 -2.52 13.32
N GLU A 173 9.25 -2.68 12.06
CA GLU A 173 10.12 -3.09 10.95
C GLU A 173 11.21 -2.05 10.64
N ILE A 174 10.87 -0.75 10.64
CA ILE A 174 11.87 0.32 10.48
C ILE A 174 12.91 0.25 11.60
N ARG A 175 12.48 0.02 12.85
CA ARG A 175 13.39 -0.09 13.98
C ARG A 175 14.27 -1.34 13.93
N LEU A 176 13.86 -2.38 13.22
CA LEU A 176 14.69 -3.56 12.95
C LEU A 176 15.70 -3.28 11.82
N ALA A 177 15.32 -2.46 10.83
CA ALA A 177 16.14 -2.18 9.65
C ALA A 177 17.12 -1.00 9.81
N THR A 178 16.82 -0.04 10.70
CA THR A 178 17.63 1.19 10.88
C THR A 178 17.89 1.55 12.34
N ASP A 179 18.73 2.58 12.53
CA ASP A 179 18.95 3.24 13.81
C ASP A 179 17.76 4.12 14.25
N GLN A 180 17.76 4.48 15.54
CA GLN A 180 16.69 5.24 16.18
C GLN A 180 16.54 6.67 15.63
N GLU A 181 17.62 7.29 15.15
CA GLU A 181 17.59 8.64 14.59
C GLU A 181 16.84 8.64 13.26
N THR A 182 17.16 7.69 12.38
CA THR A 182 16.46 7.49 11.11
C THR A 182 14.96 7.22 11.32
N TYR A 183 14.61 6.41 12.32
CA TYR A 183 13.21 6.15 12.66
C TYR A 183 12.44 7.43 13.06
N GLU A 184 13.00 8.26 13.94
CA GLU A 184 12.35 9.50 14.37
C GLU A 184 12.26 10.53 13.23
N GLN A 185 13.23 10.56 12.32
CA GLN A 185 13.16 11.40 11.14
C GLN A 185 12.02 10.97 10.20
N ILE A 186 11.87 9.66 9.94
CA ILE A 186 10.79 9.13 9.09
C ILE A 186 9.42 9.37 9.75
N LYS A 187 9.31 9.13 11.05
CA LYS A 187 8.06 9.29 11.81
C LYS A 187 7.54 10.73 11.80
N ASN A 188 8.43 11.71 11.83
CA ASN A 188 8.08 13.14 11.82
C ASN A 188 8.23 13.77 10.43
N ALA A 189 8.44 12.97 9.38
CA ALA A 189 8.70 13.47 8.04
C ALA A 189 7.44 14.09 7.39
N THR A 190 7.57 15.32 6.90
CA THR A 190 6.54 15.99 6.10
C THR A 190 6.37 15.38 4.70
N TRP A 191 7.36 14.60 4.23
CA TRP A 191 7.35 13.92 2.93
C TRP A 191 6.78 12.51 2.97
N PHE A 192 6.45 11.97 4.15
CA PHE A 192 6.00 10.58 4.31
C PHE A 192 4.80 10.23 3.42
N ASP A 193 3.73 11.03 3.45
CA ASP A 193 2.51 10.79 2.67
C ASP A 193 2.74 10.85 1.15
N ARG A 194 3.75 11.63 0.72
CA ARG A 194 4.14 11.69 -0.68
C ARG A 194 4.80 10.40 -1.12
N GLU A 195 5.72 9.88 -0.32
CA GLU A 195 6.43 8.63 -0.62
C GLU A 195 5.53 7.41 -0.51
N LEU A 196 4.58 7.40 0.45
CA LEU A 196 3.54 6.38 0.53
C LEU A 196 2.75 6.29 -0.77
N ARG A 197 2.24 7.43 -1.28
CA ARG A 197 1.51 7.47 -2.55
C ARG A 197 2.37 7.01 -3.74
N ALA A 198 3.64 7.42 -3.79
CA ALA A 198 4.55 7.03 -4.85
C ALA A 198 4.80 5.51 -4.84
N PHE A 199 5.00 4.93 -3.65
CA PHE A 199 5.17 3.50 -3.47
C PHE A 199 3.93 2.70 -3.88
N GLU A 200 2.74 3.14 -3.48
CA GLU A 200 1.48 2.49 -3.85
C GLU A 200 1.27 2.50 -5.37
N LEU A 201 1.53 3.64 -6.02
CA LEU A 201 1.44 3.75 -7.48
C LEU A 201 2.44 2.83 -8.19
N TYR A 202 3.67 2.74 -7.68
CA TYR A 202 4.73 1.90 -8.27
C TYR A 202 4.42 0.40 -8.15
N ASN A 203 3.70 0.00 -7.11
CA ASN A 203 3.38 -1.39 -6.81
C ASN A 203 1.94 -1.79 -7.17
N ALA A 204 1.12 -0.86 -7.68
CA ALA A 204 -0.29 -1.07 -7.99
C ALA A 204 -0.54 -2.26 -8.93
N GLU A 205 0.38 -2.52 -9.87
CA GLU A 205 0.26 -3.62 -10.84
C GLU A 205 0.91 -4.94 -10.37
N LYS A 206 1.70 -4.90 -9.28
CA LYS A 206 2.57 -6.02 -8.88
C LYS A 206 1.90 -7.06 -7.98
N ASN A 207 0.67 -6.82 -7.53
CA ASN A 207 -0.11 -7.75 -6.69
C ASN A 207 0.68 -8.32 -5.49
N LEU A 208 1.47 -7.48 -4.82
CA LEU A 208 2.23 -7.87 -3.62
C LEU A 208 1.28 -8.09 -2.43
N CYS A 209 1.58 -9.07 -1.58
CA CYS A 209 0.83 -9.28 -0.34
C CYS A 209 1.20 -8.22 0.72
N ASP A 210 0.33 -8.03 1.71
CA ASP A 210 0.50 -7.00 2.75
C ASP A 210 1.87 -7.08 3.45
N GLU A 211 2.37 -8.28 3.72
CA GLU A 211 3.66 -8.49 4.41
C GLU A 211 4.85 -8.03 3.57
N LEU A 212 4.87 -8.37 2.27
CA LEU A 212 5.89 -7.89 1.34
C LEU A 212 5.75 -6.39 1.08
N MET A 213 4.54 -5.85 1.09
CA MET A 213 4.31 -4.42 0.97
C MET A 213 4.93 -3.65 2.15
N HIS A 214 4.84 -4.16 3.39
CA HIS A 214 5.54 -3.55 4.52
C HIS A 214 7.05 -3.61 4.34
N TYR A 215 7.59 -4.79 4.04
CA TYR A 215 9.02 -5.00 3.88
C TYR A 215 9.62 -4.06 2.82
N HIS A 216 9.04 -4.02 1.61
CA HIS A 216 9.53 -3.15 0.54
C HIS A 216 9.31 -1.66 0.81
N PHE A 217 8.26 -1.30 1.55
CA PHE A 217 8.03 0.09 1.90
C PHE A 217 9.05 0.61 2.92
N VAL A 218 9.53 -0.25 3.83
CA VAL A 218 10.64 0.10 4.73
C VAL A 218 11.89 0.46 3.92
N ASP A 219 12.31 -0.41 3.00
CA ASP A 219 13.47 -0.11 2.13
C ASP A 219 13.27 1.17 1.30
N TRP A 220 12.04 1.41 0.84
CA TRP A 220 11.68 2.64 0.12
C TRP A 220 11.87 3.88 0.99
N LEU A 221 11.38 3.84 2.24
CA LEU A 221 11.46 4.95 3.19
C LEU A 221 12.90 5.25 3.63
N ILE A 222 13.72 4.22 3.83
CA ILE A 222 15.14 4.37 4.16
C ILE A 222 15.86 5.10 3.02
N ASN A 223 15.64 4.65 1.79
CA ASN A 223 16.20 5.30 0.61
C ASN A 223 15.67 6.72 0.42
N ALA A 224 14.40 6.97 0.71
CA ALA A 224 13.82 8.31 0.68
C ALA A 224 14.48 9.23 1.73
N CYS A 225 14.68 8.74 2.95
CA CYS A 225 15.33 9.49 4.02
C CYS A 225 16.70 10.02 3.56
N GLY A 226 17.55 9.14 2.99
CA GLY A 226 18.85 9.55 2.44
C GLY A 226 18.74 10.61 1.31
N LYS A 227 17.75 10.50 0.42
CA LYS A 227 17.49 11.48 -0.64
C LYS A 227 17.11 12.86 -0.08
N TYR A 228 16.26 12.89 0.94
CA TYR A 228 15.80 14.13 1.55
C TYR A 228 16.88 14.77 2.41
N GLN A 229 17.67 13.99 3.16
CA GLN A 229 18.85 14.50 3.86
C GLN A 229 19.88 15.11 2.90
N ALA A 230 20.16 14.46 1.76
CA ALA A 230 21.07 15.01 0.76
C ALA A 230 20.53 16.33 0.16
N ARG A 231 19.21 16.44 -0.04
CA ARG A 231 18.56 17.69 -0.45
C ARG A 231 18.66 18.79 0.59
N GLU A 232 18.49 18.46 1.86
CA GLU A 232 18.65 19.43 2.94
C GLU A 232 20.09 19.88 3.04
N GLN A 233 21.06 18.97 3.03
CA GLN A 233 22.49 19.32 3.06
C GLN A 233 22.92 20.16 1.84
N THR A 234 22.40 19.87 0.64
CA THR A 234 22.63 20.70 -0.54
C THR A 234 21.92 22.05 -0.43
N SER A 235 20.70 22.10 0.12
CA SER A 235 19.99 23.35 0.40
C SER A 235 20.67 24.18 1.49
N PHE A 236 21.30 23.56 2.49
CA PHE A 236 22.14 24.23 3.49
C PHE A 236 23.45 24.70 2.87
N ARG A 237 24.12 23.91 2.02
CA ARG A 237 25.30 24.37 1.25
C ARG A 237 24.96 25.56 0.34
N ASN A 238 23.77 25.55 -0.27
CA ASN A 238 23.28 26.63 -1.11
C ASN A 238 22.76 27.82 -0.27
N SER A 239 22.28 27.61 0.96
CA SER A 239 21.87 28.67 1.91
C SER A 239 23.06 29.28 2.68
N THR A 240 24.14 28.54 2.92
CA THR A 240 25.45 29.08 3.29
C THR A 240 26.14 29.75 2.12
N THR A 241 25.69 29.46 0.89
CA THR A 241 25.85 30.40 -0.23
C THR A 241 24.78 31.49 -0.12
N ARG A 242 24.72 32.16 1.04
CA ARG A 242 24.41 33.59 0.98
C ARG A 242 25.40 34.14 -0.01
N VAL A 243 24.91 34.94 -0.96
CA VAL A 243 25.72 35.94 -1.64
C VAL A 243 26.24 36.88 -0.55
N LEU A 244 27.22 36.42 0.23
CA LEU A 244 28.17 37.29 0.87
C LEU A 244 28.98 37.80 -0.30
N VAL A 245 28.80 39.07 -0.60
CA VAL A 245 29.95 39.88 -1.01
C VAL A 245 31.04 39.57 0.02
N PRO A 246 32.16 38.93 -0.36
CA PRO A 246 33.29 38.83 0.54
C PRO A 246 33.90 40.23 0.58
N GLN A 247 33.45 41.06 1.51
CA GLN A 247 34.36 42.01 2.14
C GLN A 247 35.09 41.21 3.20
N GLY A 248 36.18 40.56 2.79
CA GLY A 248 36.92 39.62 3.62
C GLY A 248 37.99 38.93 2.80
N GLU A 249 39.16 39.54 2.79
CA GLU A 249 40.39 39.17 2.11
C GLU A 249 40.74 37.69 2.35
N SER A 250 40.58 36.86 1.32
CA SER A 250 41.38 35.65 1.17
C SER A 250 42.19 35.83 -0.10
N ASN A 251 43.51 35.91 0.05
CA ASN A 251 44.48 36.24 -1.00
C ASN A 251 44.68 35.09 -2.01
N GLN A 252 43.78 34.10 -2.06
CA GLN A 252 43.87 32.89 -2.88
C GLN A 252 42.52 32.58 -3.55
N LEU A 253 42.58 32.20 -4.83
CA LEU A 253 41.41 31.84 -5.63
C LEU A 253 40.88 30.47 -5.18
N SER A 254 39.57 30.35 -4.97
CA SER A 254 38.92 29.05 -4.73
C SER A 254 38.95 28.19 -6.00
N ASP A 255 39.00 26.85 -5.87
CA ASP A 255 39.01 25.89 -6.99
C ASP A 255 37.91 26.15 -8.04
N LYS A 256 36.72 26.57 -7.59
CA LYS A 256 35.59 26.93 -8.47
C LYS A 256 35.86 28.23 -9.24
N GLN A 257 36.48 29.21 -8.58
CA GLN A 257 36.90 30.46 -9.21
C GLN A 257 38.01 30.18 -10.23
N ILE A 258 38.98 29.34 -9.87
CA ILE A 258 40.07 28.89 -10.75
C ILE A 258 39.51 28.29 -12.04
N HIS A 259 38.59 27.32 -11.95
CA HIS A 259 37.98 26.71 -13.14
C HIS A 259 37.23 27.72 -14.00
N THR A 260 36.46 28.62 -13.37
CA THR A 260 35.69 29.65 -14.08
C THR A 260 36.60 30.65 -14.80
N PHE A 261 37.67 31.11 -14.14
CA PHE A 261 38.64 32.01 -14.75
C PHE A 261 39.48 31.30 -15.82
N ALA A 262 39.83 30.04 -15.62
CA ALA A 262 40.57 29.26 -16.60
C ALA A 262 39.79 29.07 -17.90
N GLN A 263 38.49 28.82 -17.81
CA GLN A 263 37.60 28.72 -18.98
C GLN A 263 37.41 30.06 -19.69
N LYS A 264 37.39 31.18 -18.95
CA LYS A 264 37.33 32.52 -19.55
C LYS A 264 38.64 32.92 -20.23
N LEU A 265 39.78 32.58 -19.61
CA LEU A 265 41.10 32.88 -20.15
C LEU A 265 41.42 32.03 -21.38
N SER A 266 40.95 30.77 -21.44
CA SER A 266 41.12 29.96 -22.65
C SER A 266 40.41 30.58 -23.85
N GLN A 267 39.29 31.26 -23.65
CA GLN A 267 38.54 31.97 -24.69
C GLN A 267 39.02 33.41 -24.93
N HIS A 268 40.00 33.91 -24.16
CA HIS A 268 40.52 35.25 -24.33
C HIS A 268 41.53 35.30 -25.48
N PRO A 269 41.29 36.07 -26.55
CA PRO A 269 42.06 35.98 -27.80
C PRO A 269 43.55 36.32 -27.62
N GLU A 270 43.88 37.30 -26.78
CA GLU A 270 45.26 37.70 -26.51
C GLU A 270 46.00 36.66 -25.65
N PHE A 271 45.29 35.99 -24.76
CA PHE A 271 45.86 34.99 -23.85
C PHE A 271 46.02 33.65 -24.56
N ALA A 272 44.99 33.20 -25.27
CA ALA A 272 45.03 31.98 -26.07
C ALA A 272 46.13 32.05 -27.14
N SER A 273 46.34 33.21 -27.78
CA SER A 273 47.41 33.38 -28.76
C SER A 273 48.82 33.15 -28.18
N GLN A 274 49.04 33.51 -26.91
CA GLN A 274 50.34 33.38 -26.26
C GLN A 274 50.55 32.03 -25.55
N PHE A 275 49.47 31.45 -25.01
CA PHE A 275 49.56 30.29 -24.11
C PHE A 275 48.93 29.01 -24.65
N ALA A 276 48.25 29.02 -25.82
CA ALA A 276 47.74 27.82 -26.46
C ALA A 276 48.84 27.09 -27.24
N ALA A 277 48.82 25.75 -27.19
CA ALA A 277 49.67 24.94 -28.06
C ALA A 277 49.00 24.77 -29.44
N ALA A 278 49.81 24.54 -30.49
CA ALA A 278 49.31 24.34 -31.84
C ALA A 278 48.35 23.12 -31.91
N GLY A 279 47.08 23.36 -32.23
CA GLY A 279 46.05 22.33 -32.33
C GLY A 279 45.37 21.95 -31.00
N GLU A 280 45.66 22.64 -29.89
CA GLU A 280 45.01 22.41 -28.60
C GLU A 280 43.58 22.95 -28.58
N SER A 281 42.65 22.20 -28.00
CA SER A 281 41.26 22.66 -27.83
C SER A 281 41.15 23.66 -26.67
N TYR A 282 40.13 24.52 -26.72
CA TYR A 282 39.89 25.50 -25.66
C TYR A 282 39.66 24.87 -24.27
N ASP A 283 39.09 23.66 -24.22
CA ASP A 283 38.86 22.94 -22.97
C ASP A 283 40.16 22.35 -22.41
N GLN A 284 41.07 21.88 -23.28
CA GLN A 284 42.40 21.40 -22.88
C GLN A 284 43.26 22.55 -22.35
N LEU A 285 43.21 23.70 -23.03
CA LEU A 285 43.85 24.92 -22.58
C LEU A 285 43.29 25.37 -21.22
N ALA A 286 41.96 25.35 -21.05
CA ALA A 286 41.32 25.70 -19.77
C ALA A 286 41.78 24.78 -18.62
N ALA A 287 41.87 23.47 -18.84
CA ALA A 287 42.37 22.55 -17.81
C ALA A 287 43.83 22.87 -17.42
N ARG A 288 44.68 23.20 -18.40
CA ARG A 288 46.08 23.59 -18.13
C ARG A 288 46.19 24.93 -17.42
N ILE A 289 45.33 25.90 -17.76
CA ILE A 289 45.26 27.18 -17.08
C ILE A 289 44.79 26.98 -15.64
N ALA A 290 43.81 26.10 -15.39
CA ALA A 290 43.31 25.81 -14.05
C ALA A 290 44.42 25.26 -13.14
N VAL A 291 45.21 24.29 -13.62
CA VAL A 291 46.37 23.75 -12.88
C VAL A 291 47.38 24.84 -12.55
N LYS A 292 47.66 25.74 -13.51
CA LYS A 292 48.60 26.85 -13.28
C LYS A 292 48.05 27.94 -12.36
N LEU A 293 46.74 28.18 -12.36
CA LEU A 293 46.08 29.13 -11.46
C LEU A 293 45.94 28.61 -10.02
N SER A 294 46.15 27.31 -9.80
CA SER A 294 46.29 26.74 -8.45
C SER A 294 47.60 27.13 -7.78
N ASP A 295 48.65 27.45 -8.56
CA ASP A 295 49.91 27.94 -8.04
C ASP A 295 49.85 29.46 -7.79
N PRO A 296 50.07 29.95 -6.56
CA PRO A 296 49.89 31.37 -6.21
C PRO A 296 50.84 32.31 -6.98
N ASP A 297 52.06 31.84 -7.28
CA ASP A 297 53.05 32.62 -8.03
C ASP A 297 52.66 32.80 -9.51
N GLN A 298 52.10 31.75 -10.13
CA GLN A 298 51.60 31.79 -11.50
C GLN A 298 50.30 32.60 -11.59
N ALA A 299 49.40 32.47 -10.61
CA ALA A 299 48.18 33.27 -10.52
C ALA A 299 48.48 34.78 -10.48
N ARG A 300 49.58 35.18 -9.82
CA ARG A 300 50.06 36.57 -9.81
C ARG A 300 50.56 37.04 -11.18
N GLN A 301 51.32 36.21 -11.89
CA GLN A 301 51.79 36.56 -13.25
C GLN A 301 50.62 36.82 -14.20
N TRP A 302 49.49 36.14 -13.99
CA TRP A 302 48.29 36.28 -14.81
C TRP A 302 47.25 37.24 -14.23
N GLU A 303 47.56 37.94 -13.14
CA GLU A 303 46.67 38.94 -12.52
C GLU A 303 46.14 39.99 -13.53
N PRO A 304 46.94 40.53 -14.48
CA PRO A 304 46.43 41.48 -15.47
C PRO A 304 45.33 40.87 -16.36
N TYR A 305 45.52 39.64 -16.81
CA TYR A 305 44.54 38.93 -17.63
C TYR A 305 43.31 38.51 -16.82
N LEU A 306 43.51 38.10 -15.56
CA LEU A 306 42.42 37.82 -14.62
C LEU A 306 41.53 39.03 -14.42
N LYS A 307 42.11 40.24 -14.30
CA LYS A 307 41.35 41.50 -14.21
C LYS A 307 40.53 41.79 -15.47
N GLN A 308 41.09 41.52 -16.66
CA GLN A 308 40.37 41.66 -17.92
C GLN A 308 39.14 40.72 -18.00
N VAL A 309 39.23 39.50 -17.45
CA VAL A 309 38.10 38.54 -17.43
C VAL A 309 37.16 38.68 -16.22
N GLY A 310 37.34 39.73 -15.41
CA GLY A 310 36.42 40.14 -14.35
C GLY A 310 36.85 39.84 -12.91
N PHE A 311 38.12 39.52 -12.66
CA PHE A 311 38.66 39.43 -11.29
C PHE A 311 38.81 40.83 -10.67
N LYS A 312 38.32 41.01 -9.44
CA LYS A 312 38.31 42.30 -8.72
C LYS A 312 39.17 42.31 -7.44
N GLY A 313 39.88 41.21 -7.14
CA GLY A 313 40.74 41.09 -5.95
C GLY A 313 42.20 41.48 -6.22
N SER A 314 43.05 41.36 -5.19
CA SER A 314 44.51 41.44 -5.30
C SER A 314 45.10 40.14 -4.75
N LEU A 315 46.06 39.55 -5.48
CA LEU A 315 46.77 38.34 -5.06
C LEU A 315 48.07 38.79 -4.37
N GLN A 316 48.12 38.80 -3.03
CA GLN A 316 49.37 39.05 -2.30
C GLN A 316 50.22 37.76 -2.27
N GLY A 317 51.49 37.89 -2.66
CA GLY A 317 52.45 36.80 -2.57
C GLY A 317 52.88 36.53 -1.12
N ALA A 318 53.22 35.27 -0.82
CA ALA A 318 53.98 34.96 0.39
C ALA A 318 55.33 35.69 0.32
N ALA A 319 55.70 36.36 1.41
CA ALA A 319 57.04 36.91 1.59
C ALA A 319 58.07 35.80 1.79
#